data_AF-A0A0M3IGW6-F1
#
_entry.id   AF-A0A0M3IGW6-F1
#
_cell.length_a   1.000
_cell.length_b   1.000
_cell.length_c   1.000
_cell.angle_alpha   90.00
_cell.angle_beta   90.00
_cell.angle_gamma   90.00
#
_symmetry.space_group_name_H-M   'P 1'
#
loop_
_entity.id
_entity.type
_entity.pdbx_description
1 polymer ?
#
loop_
_entity_poly.entity_id
_entity_poly.type
_entity_poly.pdbx_seq_one_letter_code
_entity_poly.pdbx_strand_id
1 'polypeptide(L)'
;MAAIPTALDDKQKRNEELATAILKDKAKPNRLLVDQSVNDDNSVVGLSQAKMDELNLFRGDTVLLKGKKRKETVCIVLSDDTCPNDKIRMNRVVRNNLRVRLGDVVSVSAAQHISYGKRVHILPIDDTVVGLTGYVLYFQYHIII
;
A
#
# COMPACT_ATOMS: atom_id res chain seq x y z
N MET A 1 31.14 4.87 51.70
CA MET A 1 30.82 5.88 50.66
C MET A 1 29.64 5.34 49.87
N ALA A 2 28.42 5.76 50.21
CA ALA A 2 27.20 5.27 49.54
C ALA A 2 26.91 6.18 48.34
N ALA A 3 26.86 5.59 47.14
CA ALA A 3 26.51 6.29 45.91
C ALA A 3 25.01 6.59 45.89
N ILE A 4 24.65 7.87 45.76
CA ILE A 4 23.28 8.37 45.65
C ILE A 4 22.80 8.10 44.22
N PRO A 5 21.67 7.43 43.98
CA PRO A 5 21.14 7.25 42.64
C PRO A 5 20.55 8.58 42.17
N THR A 6 21.24 9.27 41.26
CA THR A 6 20.74 10.52 40.67
C THR A 6 19.56 10.18 39.76
N ALA A 7 18.35 10.50 40.23
CA ALA A 7 17.14 10.42 39.42
C ALA A 7 17.29 11.37 38.21
N LEU A 8 17.31 10.82 37.01
CA LEU A 8 17.35 11.56 35.76
C LEU A 8 16.10 12.46 35.67
N ASP A 9 16.34 13.75 35.58
CA ASP A 9 15.38 14.85 35.60
C ASP A 9 14.36 14.70 34.44
N ASP A 10 13.06 14.77 34.73
CA ASP A 10 11.98 14.52 33.75
C ASP A 10 12.03 15.44 32.52
N LYS A 11 12.71 16.58 32.67
CA LYS A 11 12.97 17.56 31.62
C LYS A 11 13.91 17.03 30.52
N GLN A 12 14.90 16.20 30.88
CA GLN A 12 15.82 15.58 29.91
C GLN A 12 15.12 14.49 29.10
N LYS A 13 14.31 13.63 29.75
CA LYS A 13 13.49 12.62 29.08
C LYS A 13 12.53 13.24 28.07
N ARG A 14 11.85 14.34 28.44
CA ARG A 14 10.93 15.06 27.54
C ARG A 14 11.63 15.65 26.31
N ASN A 15 12.86 16.16 26.47
CA ASN A 15 13.65 16.68 25.36
C ASN A 15 14.15 15.55 24.44
N GLU A 16 14.55 14.41 24.98
CA GLU A 16 14.90 13.22 24.19
C GLU A 16 13.68 12.64 23.46
N GLU A 17 12.50 12.66 24.08
CA GLU A 17 11.23 12.28 23.45
C GLU A 17 10.80 13.25 22.34
N LEU A 18 11.00 14.56 22.52
CA LEU A 18 10.76 15.57 21.48
C LEU A 18 11.76 15.44 20.33
N ALA A 19 13.03 15.18 20.62
CA ALA A 19 14.07 14.95 19.62
C ALA A 19 13.82 13.67 18.81
N THR A 20 13.28 12.62 19.45
CA THR A 20 12.90 11.35 18.78
C THR A 20 11.48 11.35 18.21
N ALA A 21 10.66 12.39 18.45
CA ALA A 21 9.29 12.47 17.94
C ALA A 21 9.19 12.47 16.40
N ILE A 22 10.26 12.87 15.71
CA ILE A 22 10.35 12.79 14.24
C ILE A 22 10.53 11.33 13.77
N LEU A 23 11.20 10.49 14.57
CA LEU A 23 11.44 9.07 14.30
C LEU A 23 10.30 8.17 14.81
N LYS A 24 9.51 8.64 15.79
CA LYS A 24 8.32 7.91 16.25
C LYS A 24 7.31 7.88 15.09
N ASP A 25 7.12 6.67 14.56
CA ASP A 25 6.11 6.39 13.56
C ASP A 25 4.75 6.82 14.10
N LYS A 26 4.25 7.97 13.65
CA LYS A 26 2.89 8.42 13.95
C LYS A 26 1.96 7.27 13.59
N ALA A 27 1.20 6.79 14.56
CA ALA A 27 0.18 5.76 14.38
C ALA A 27 -0.87 6.28 13.39
N LYS A 28 -0.57 6.12 12.10
CA LYS A 28 -1.47 6.45 11.01
C LYS A 28 -2.19 5.14 10.71
N PRO A 29 -3.50 5.04 10.98
CA PRO A 29 -4.26 3.82 10.73
C PRO A 29 -4.22 3.39 9.26
N ASN A 30 -3.87 4.31 8.38
CA ASN A 30 -3.70 4.09 6.95
C ASN A 30 -2.46 3.26 6.58
N ARG A 31 -1.60 2.89 7.55
CA ARG A 31 -0.39 2.09 7.32
C ARG A 31 -0.70 0.62 7.50
N LEU A 32 -0.55 -0.15 6.43
CA LEU A 32 -0.84 -1.59 6.41
C LEU A 32 0.40 -2.37 5.97
N LEU A 33 0.54 -3.57 6.51
CA LEU A 33 1.60 -4.50 6.14
C LEU A 33 1.21 -5.29 4.89
N VAL A 34 2.11 -5.35 3.93
CA VAL A 34 1.89 -6.07 2.68
C VAL A 34 1.95 -7.57 2.92
N ASP A 35 0.88 -8.27 2.53
CA ASP A 35 0.79 -9.73 2.52
C ASP A 35 0.47 -10.26 1.11
N GLN A 36 0.68 -11.55 0.92
CA GLN A 36 0.41 -12.24 -0.34
C GLN A 36 -1.11 -12.44 -0.51
N SER A 37 -1.67 -12.00 -1.64
CA SER A 37 -3.03 -12.38 -2.04
C SER A 37 -3.05 -13.78 -2.64
N VAL A 38 -4.19 -14.47 -2.46
CA VAL A 38 -4.55 -15.68 -3.21
C VAL A 38 -5.21 -15.32 -4.55
N ASN A 39 -5.82 -14.14 -4.64
CA ASN A 39 -6.37 -13.63 -5.89
C ASN A 39 -5.25 -13.09 -6.80
N ASP A 40 -5.32 -13.46 -8.08
CA ASP A 40 -4.38 -13.08 -9.15
C ASP A 40 -4.79 -11.80 -9.91
N ASP A 41 -5.93 -11.18 -9.55
CA ASP A 41 -6.34 -9.91 -10.13
C ASP A 41 -5.34 -8.79 -9.83
N ASN A 42 -4.92 -8.07 -10.87
CA ASN A 42 -3.88 -7.05 -10.77
C ASN A 42 -4.40 -5.68 -10.31
N SER A 43 -5.71 -5.49 -10.26
CA SER A 43 -6.35 -4.21 -9.90
C SER A 43 -7.07 -4.28 -8.56
N VAL A 44 -6.93 -5.37 -7.80
CA VAL A 44 -7.70 -5.67 -6.59
C VAL A 44 -6.78 -5.81 -5.39
N VAL A 45 -7.21 -5.26 -4.25
CA VAL A 45 -6.59 -5.48 -2.95
C VAL A 45 -7.60 -5.97 -1.92
N GLY A 46 -7.16 -6.90 -1.07
CA GLY A 46 -7.96 -7.46 0.02
C GLY A 46 -7.69 -6.73 1.33
N LEU A 47 -8.75 -6.26 1.98
CA LEU A 47 -8.74 -5.68 3.32
C LEU A 47 -9.77 -6.36 4.21
N SER A 48 -9.54 -6.37 5.52
CA SER A 48 -10.55 -6.83 6.47
C SER A 48 -11.71 -5.83 6.57
N GLN A 49 -12.90 -6.32 6.91
CA GLN A 49 -14.08 -5.48 7.02
C GLN A 49 -13.92 -4.38 8.09
N ALA A 50 -13.40 -4.73 9.26
CA ALA A 50 -13.14 -3.77 10.33
C ALA A 50 -12.19 -2.64 9.90
N LYS A 51 -11.20 -2.95 9.05
CA LYS A 51 -10.24 -1.96 8.59
C LYS A 51 -10.82 -1.02 7.54
N MET A 52 -11.67 -1.55 6.67
CA MET A 52 -12.42 -0.74 5.71
C MET A 52 -13.34 0.25 6.41
N ASP A 53 -14.05 -0.19 7.46
CA ASP A 53 -14.95 0.67 8.23
C ASP A 53 -14.18 1.80 8.93
N GLU A 54 -13.00 1.52 9.50
CA GLU A 54 -12.13 2.53 10.12
C GLU A 54 -11.64 3.58 9.11
N LEU A 55 -11.35 3.15 7.88
CA LEU A 55 -10.91 4.00 6.78
C LEU A 55 -12.07 4.65 6.02
N ASN A 56 -13.32 4.35 6.39
CA ASN A 56 -14.54 4.73 5.67
C ASN A 56 -14.50 4.36 4.19
N LEU A 57 -13.99 3.16 3.90
CA LEU A 57 -13.93 2.58 2.55
C LEU A 57 -15.06 1.56 2.39
N PHE A 58 -15.69 1.55 1.23
CA PHE A 58 -16.69 0.53 0.89
C PHE A 58 -16.12 -0.52 -0.06
N ARG A 59 -16.79 -1.68 -0.14
CA ARG A 59 -16.46 -2.72 -1.13
C ARG A 59 -16.64 -2.13 -2.53
N GLY A 60 -15.58 -2.19 -3.35
CA GLY A 60 -15.58 -1.61 -4.69
C GLY A 60 -15.07 -0.17 -4.77
N ASP A 61 -14.73 0.46 -3.64
CA ASP A 61 -14.10 1.78 -3.68
C ASP A 61 -12.70 1.73 -4.27
N THR A 62 -12.33 2.83 -4.92
CA THR A 62 -11.00 3.00 -5.46
C THR A 62 -10.08 3.66 -4.44
N VAL A 63 -8.93 3.04 -4.20
CA VAL A 63 -7.90 3.52 -3.27
C VAL A 63 -6.61 3.82 -3.99
N LEU A 64 -5.95 4.88 -3.52
CA LEU A 64 -4.59 5.21 -3.87
C LEU A 64 -3.65 4.56 -2.85
N LEU A 65 -2.82 3.65 -3.33
CA LEU A 65 -1.76 3.02 -2.57
C LEU A 65 -0.46 3.80 -2.80
N LYS A 66 0.18 4.21 -1.70
CA LYS A 66 1.53 4.81 -1.77
C LYS A 66 2.53 3.83 -1.18
N GLY A 67 3.50 3.47 -2.02
CA GLY A 67 4.58 2.56 -1.70
C GLY A 67 5.89 3.30 -1.41
N LYS A 68 6.99 2.60 -1.66
CA LYS A 68 8.34 3.16 -1.50
C LYS A 68 8.74 3.96 -2.74
N LYS A 69 9.82 4.74 -2.63
CA LYS A 69 10.40 5.52 -3.75
C LYS A 69 9.40 6.41 -4.48
N ARG A 70 8.41 6.96 -3.75
CA ARG A 70 7.34 7.82 -4.30
C ARG A 70 6.55 7.16 -5.45
N LYS A 71 6.46 5.84 -5.44
CA LYS A 71 5.58 5.10 -6.36
C LYS A 71 4.20 4.99 -5.77
N GLU A 72 3.21 5.27 -6.60
CA GLU A 72 1.80 5.22 -6.27
C GLU A 72 1.10 4.34 -7.29
N THR A 73 0.02 3.68 -6.89
CA THR A 73 -0.79 2.80 -7.74
C THR A 73 -2.23 2.85 -7.27
N VAL A 74 -3.17 2.70 -8.20
CA VAL A 74 -4.60 2.74 -7.91
C VAL A 74 -5.13 1.30 -7.91
N CYS A 75 -5.93 0.96 -6.90
CA CYS A 75 -6.54 -0.37 -6.79
C CYS A 75 -7.97 -0.27 -6.27
N ILE A 76 -8.75 -1.31 -6.53
CA ILE A 76 -10.10 -1.48 -6.00
C ILE A 76 -10.03 -2.32 -4.72
N VAL A 77 -10.72 -1.90 -3.68
CA VAL A 77 -10.77 -2.62 -2.41
C VAL A 77 -11.88 -3.66 -2.44
N LEU A 78 -11.54 -4.89 -2.05
CA LEU A 78 -12.48 -5.93 -1.70
C LEU A 78 -12.33 -6.34 -0.24
N SER A 79 -13.44 -6.70 0.37
CA SER A 79 -13.46 -7.33 1.69
C SER A 79 -12.90 -8.75 1.60
N ASP A 80 -12.02 -9.09 2.54
CA ASP A 80 -11.59 -10.46 2.77
C ASP A 80 -11.55 -10.72 4.29
N ASP A 81 -12.45 -11.59 4.74
CA ASP A 81 -12.64 -11.90 6.16
C ASP A 81 -11.51 -12.81 6.72
N THR A 82 -10.68 -13.37 5.84
CA THR A 82 -9.52 -14.18 6.23
C THR A 82 -8.26 -13.33 6.48
N CYS A 83 -8.32 -12.03 6.20
CA CYS A 83 -7.22 -11.11 6.42
C CYS A 83 -7.24 -10.50 7.82
N PRO A 84 -6.09 -10.41 8.52
CA PRO A 84 -6.00 -9.61 9.74
C PRO A 84 -6.05 -8.11 9.42
N ASN A 85 -6.56 -7.31 10.36
CA ASN A 85 -6.81 -5.87 10.18
C ASN A 85 -5.55 -5.03 9.87
N ASP A 86 -4.37 -5.52 10.26
CA ASP A 86 -3.10 -4.81 10.07
C ASP A 86 -2.44 -5.11 8.72
N LYS A 87 -3.03 -6.00 7.91
CA LYS A 87 -2.46 -6.44 6.64
C LYS A 87 -3.34 -6.07 5.45
N ILE A 88 -2.67 -5.91 4.32
CA ILE A 88 -3.27 -5.72 3.01
C ILE A 88 -2.78 -6.80 2.07
N ARG A 89 -3.70 -7.53 1.44
CA ARG A 89 -3.36 -8.55 0.45
C ARG A 89 -3.30 -7.93 -0.93
N MET A 90 -2.19 -8.15 -1.63
CA MET A 90 -2.02 -7.68 -3.00
C MET A 90 -1.13 -8.62 -3.83
N ASN A 91 -1.37 -8.66 -5.13
CA ASN A 91 -0.63 -9.51 -6.06
C ASN A 91 0.81 -8.99 -6.29
N ARG A 92 1.69 -9.84 -6.82
CA ARG A 92 3.07 -9.55 -7.21
C ARG A 92 3.18 -8.34 -8.14
N VAL A 93 2.23 -8.14 -9.06
CA VAL A 93 2.23 -7.02 -9.99
C VAL A 93 2.09 -5.68 -9.25
N VAL A 94 1.10 -5.58 -8.34
CA VAL A 94 0.90 -4.39 -7.49
C VAL A 94 2.13 -4.11 -6.64
N ARG A 95 2.75 -5.15 -6.05
CA ARG A 95 3.98 -4.98 -5.27
C ARG A 95 5.15 -4.46 -6.11
N ASN A 96 5.31 -4.97 -7.33
CA ASN A 96 6.35 -4.52 -8.25
C ASN A 96 6.15 -3.04 -8.63
N ASN A 97 4.90 -2.63 -8.88
CA ASN A 97 4.56 -1.23 -9.18
C ASN A 97 4.92 -0.29 -8.03
N LEU A 98 4.59 -0.68 -6.80
CA LEU A 98 4.86 0.07 -5.56
C LEU A 98 6.33 -0.07 -5.06
N ARG A 99 7.11 -0.97 -5.66
CA ARG A 99 8.48 -1.34 -5.25
C ARG A 99 8.57 -1.79 -3.78
N VAL A 100 7.62 -2.60 -3.34
CA VAL A 100 7.53 -3.14 -1.97
C VAL A 100 7.71 -4.65 -1.94
N ARG A 101 8.14 -5.19 -0.80
CA ARG A 101 8.24 -6.62 -0.52
C ARG A 101 7.18 -7.05 0.49
N LEU A 102 7.01 -8.36 0.68
CA LEU A 102 6.15 -8.89 1.74
C LEU A 102 6.67 -8.38 3.11
N GLY A 103 5.75 -7.96 3.98
CA GLY A 103 6.07 -7.36 5.28
C GLY A 103 6.48 -5.88 5.24
N ASP A 104 6.58 -5.27 4.06
CA ASP A 104 6.74 -3.82 3.98
C ASP A 104 5.45 -3.09 4.34
N VAL A 105 5.58 -1.85 4.79
CA VAL A 105 4.45 -0.98 5.11
C VAL A 105 4.08 -0.12 3.91
N VAL A 106 2.79 -0.10 3.56
CA VAL A 106 2.20 0.78 2.55
C VAL A 106 1.17 1.70 3.19
N SER A 107 0.94 2.86 2.60
CA SER A 107 -0.13 3.76 3.04
C SER A 107 -1.31 3.75 2.07
N VAL A 108 -2.52 3.59 2.60
CA VAL A 108 -3.78 3.60 1.84
C VAL A 108 -4.49 4.95 1.99
N SER A 109 -5.00 5.48 0.90
CA SER A 109 -5.86 6.67 0.88
C SER A 109 -7.06 6.43 -0.03
N ALA A 110 -8.25 6.85 0.38
CA ALA A 110 -9.40 6.87 -0.51
C ALA A 110 -9.15 7.81 -1.70
N ALA A 111 -9.56 7.39 -2.89
CA ALA A 111 -9.46 8.17 -4.13
C ALA A 111 -10.86 8.38 -4.72
N GLN A 112 -11.60 9.33 -4.16
CA GLN A 112 -13.01 9.58 -4.50
C GLN A 112 -13.20 10.36 -5.82
N HIS A 113 -12.15 10.97 -6.38
CA HIS A 113 -12.25 11.82 -7.57
C HIS A 113 -11.31 11.34 -8.69
N ILE A 114 -11.56 10.14 -9.20
CA ILE A 114 -10.84 9.60 -10.35
C ILE A 114 -11.64 9.95 -11.61
N SER A 115 -11.06 10.82 -12.43
CA SER A 115 -11.63 11.16 -13.73
C SER A 115 -11.37 10.05 -14.74
N TYR A 116 -12.35 9.81 -15.61
CA TYR A 116 -12.19 8.86 -16.71
C TYR A 116 -11.12 9.34 -17.68
N GLY A 117 -10.11 8.50 -17.91
CA GLY A 117 -9.07 8.75 -18.90
C GLY A 117 -9.67 8.73 -20.31
N LYS A 118 -9.36 9.75 -21.12
CA LYS A 118 -9.86 9.84 -22.50
C LYS A 118 -9.13 8.90 -23.47
N ARG A 119 -7.83 8.72 -23.27
CA ARG A 119 -6.93 7.88 -24.08
C ARG A 119 -5.80 7.35 -23.19
N VAL A 120 -5.40 6.11 -23.41
CA VAL A 120 -4.27 5.46 -22.71
C VAL A 120 -3.32 4.90 -23.76
N HIS A 121 -2.02 5.12 -23.58
CA HIS A 121 -0.97 4.52 -24.41
C HIS A 121 -0.31 3.40 -23.64
N ILE A 122 -0.35 2.19 -24.18
CA ILE A 122 0.22 0.99 -23.57
C ILE A 122 1.16 0.39 -24.61
N LEU A 123 2.42 0.19 -24.22
CA LEU A 123 3.42 -0.50 -25.03
C LEU A 123 3.79 -1.80 -24.33
N PRO A 124 3.93 -2.90 -25.08
CA PRO A 124 4.47 -4.13 -24.51
C PRO A 124 5.95 -3.97 -24.19
N ILE A 125 6.47 -4.82 -23.30
CA ILE A 125 7.89 -4.83 -22.95
C ILE A 125 8.65 -5.61 -24.04
N ASP A 126 9.77 -5.06 -24.51
CA ASP A 126 10.60 -5.63 -25.58
C ASP A 126 10.95 -7.11 -25.34
N ASP A 127 11.27 -7.47 -24.09
CA ASP A 127 11.61 -8.85 -23.70
C ASP A 127 10.45 -9.83 -23.82
N THR A 128 9.20 -9.34 -23.88
CA THR A 128 7.98 -10.18 -23.94
C THR A 128 7.38 -10.31 -25.33
N VAL A 129 7.92 -9.60 -26.33
CA VAL A 129 7.39 -9.60 -27.71
C VAL A 129 8.22 -10.40 -28.70
N VAL A 130 9.31 -11.02 -28.25
CA VAL A 130 10.19 -11.83 -29.11
C VAL A 130 9.43 -13.07 -29.59
N GLY A 131 9.06 -13.08 -30.87
CA GLY A 131 8.35 -14.19 -31.52
C GLY A 131 6.84 -13.97 -31.72
N LEU A 132 6.28 -12.85 -31.26
CA LEU A 132 4.88 -12.48 -31.53
C LEU A 132 4.80 -11.55 -32.74
N THR A 133 4.28 -12.06 -33.85
CA THR A 133 3.99 -11.28 -35.07
C THR A 133 2.49 -11.02 -35.18
N GLY A 134 2.04 -9.77 -35.10
CA GLY A 134 0.63 -9.36 -35.26
C GLY A 134 0.19 -8.23 -34.31
N TYR A 135 -1.12 -7.96 -34.25
CA TYR A 135 -1.71 -7.03 -33.28
C TYR A 135 -1.71 -7.66 -31.88
N VAL A 136 -0.71 -7.35 -31.06
CA VAL A 136 -0.59 -7.82 -29.66
C VAL A 136 -1.67 -7.22 -28.72
N LEU A 137 -2.59 -6.41 -29.26
CA LEU A 137 -3.66 -5.71 -28.55
C LEU A 137 -5.03 -6.44 -28.60
N TYR A 138 -5.06 -7.77 -28.71
CA TYR A 138 -6.32 -8.51 -28.59
C TYR A 138 -6.59 -8.89 -27.12
N PHE A 139 -7.43 -8.07 -26.49
CA PHE A 139 -8.44 -8.44 -25.48
C PHE A 139 -8.04 -9.46 -24.41
N GLN A 140 -7.54 -8.97 -23.27
CA GLN A 140 -7.74 -9.50 -21.89
C GLN A 140 -6.62 -9.01 -20.96
N TYR A 141 -6.37 -7.69 -20.94
CA TYR A 141 -5.53 -7.13 -19.89
C TYR A 141 -6.38 -6.11 -19.14
N HIS A 142 -6.78 -6.50 -17.93
CA HIS A 142 -7.28 -5.55 -16.94
C HIS A 142 -6.23 -4.45 -16.85
N ILE A 143 -6.62 -3.25 -17.29
CA ILE A 143 -5.76 -2.08 -17.29
C ILE A 143 -5.42 -1.80 -15.83
N ILE A 144 -4.13 -1.91 -15.51
CA ILE A 144 -3.58 -1.52 -14.21
C ILE A 144 -3.14 -0.07 -14.39
N ILE A 145 -3.78 0.86 -13.67
CA ILE A 145 -3.34 2.26 -13.56
C ILE A 145 -2.80 2.48 -12.15
#